data_AF-J0D301-F1
#
_entry.id   AF-J0D301-F1
#
_cell.length_a   1.000
_cell.length_b   1.000
_cell.length_c   1.000
_cell.angle_alpha   90.00
_cell.angle_beta   90.00
_cell.angle_gamma   90.00
#
_symmetry.space_group_name_H-M   'P 1'
#
loop_
_entity.id
_entity.type
_entity.pdbx_description
1 polymer ?
#
loop_
_entity_poly.entity_id
_entity_poly.type
_entity_poly.pdbx_seq_one_letter_code
_entity_poly.pdbx_strand_id
1 'polypeptide(L)'
;FFPVMTLHPEILKGAQAQLDTVVGSHRLPDFNDQPSLPYITAILKELLRWQQVDTLAVPHKLTQDDVYRGYFPPKGSTVIGNSWSSSREILHDEKTYPNAHAFTPERWLTPDGQPGVRLYRPAADAV
;
A
#
# COMPACT_ATOMS: atom_id res chain seq x y z
N PHE A 1 0.48 12.37 -2.36
CA PHE A 1 0.48 12.73 -0.92
C PHE A 1 -0.20 14.07 -0.67
N PHE A 2 0.40 15.22 -1.00
CA PHE A 2 -0.15 16.54 -0.65
C PHE A 2 -1.62 16.77 -1.08
N PRO A 3 -2.05 16.40 -2.31
CA PRO A 3 -3.46 16.56 -2.69
C PRO A 3 -4.42 15.78 -1.80
N VAL A 4 -4.03 14.59 -1.35
CA VAL A 4 -4.86 13.76 -0.46
C VAL A 4 -4.97 14.41 0.91
N MET A 5 -3.88 14.93 1.45
CA MET A 5 -3.89 15.62 2.75
C MET A 5 -4.70 16.93 2.72
N THR A 6 -4.78 17.61 1.56
CA THR A 6 -5.66 18.78 1.42
C THR A 6 -7.14 18.40 1.35
N LEU A 7 -7.47 17.21 0.87
CA LEU A 7 -8.84 16.69 0.84
C LEU A 7 -9.27 16.08 2.18
N HIS A 8 -8.30 15.66 3.01
CA HIS A 8 -8.51 15.00 4.30
C HIS A 8 -7.75 15.70 5.45
N PRO A 9 -8.12 16.95 5.79
CA PRO A 9 -7.44 17.73 6.83
C PRO A 9 -7.52 17.07 8.22
N GLU A 10 -8.54 16.27 8.50
CA GLU A 10 -8.69 15.50 9.73
C GLU A 10 -7.59 14.44 9.90
N ILE A 11 -7.23 13.75 8.82
CA ILE A 11 -6.17 12.75 8.81
C ILE A 11 -4.80 13.44 9.02
N LEU A 12 -4.59 14.56 8.34
CA LEU A 12 -3.36 15.35 8.50
C LEU A 12 -3.20 15.84 9.95
N LYS A 13 -4.27 16.32 10.58
CA LYS A 13 -4.26 16.74 11.99
C LYS A 13 -3.94 15.57 12.93
N GLY A 14 -4.49 14.38 12.67
CA GLY A 14 -4.17 13.18 13.45
C GLY A 14 -2.69 12.78 13.32
N ALA A 15 -2.14 12.87 12.11
CA ALA A 15 -0.71 12.63 11.86
C ALA A 15 0.18 13.63 12.61
N GLN A 16 -0.19 14.92 12.57
CA GLN A 16 0.53 15.97 13.28
C GLN A 16 0.48 15.77 14.80
N ALA A 17 -0.68 15.46 15.37
CA ALA A 17 -0.82 15.17 16.80
C ALA A 17 0.04 13.97 17.26
N GLN A 18 0.11 12.91 16.45
CA GLN A 18 1.00 11.79 16.73
C GLN A 18 2.48 12.22 16.70
N LEU A 19 2.88 12.99 15.69
CA LEU A 19 4.24 13.47 15.56
C LEU A 19 4.64 14.38 16.73
N ASP A 20 3.76 15.31 17.10
CA ASP A 20 3.95 16.23 18.23
C ASP A 20 4.06 15.47 19.56
N THR A 21 3.35 14.35 19.71
CA THR A 21 3.41 13.51 20.92
C THR A 21 4.71 12.72 21.02
N VAL A 22 5.21 12.19 19.89
CA VAL A 22 6.37 11.29 19.87
C VAL A 22 7.68 12.06 19.80
N VAL A 23 7.74 13.07 18.94
CA VAL A 23 8.95 13.85 18.64
C VAL A 23 8.96 15.17 19.41
N GLY A 24 7.80 15.80 19.61
CA GLY A 24 7.71 17.13 20.19
C GLY A 24 8.26 18.23 19.27
N SER A 25 8.40 19.45 19.81
CA SER A 25 8.82 20.64 19.05
C SER A 25 10.33 20.95 19.13
N HIS A 26 11.11 20.11 19.82
CA HIS A 26 12.51 20.38 20.14
C HIS A 26 13.52 19.85 19.10
N ARG A 27 13.07 18.95 18.21
CA ARG A 27 13.88 18.38 17.12
C ARG A 27 13.02 17.99 15.93
N LEU A 28 13.67 17.72 14.81
CA LEU A 28 13.02 17.09 13.66
C LEU A 28 12.93 15.56 13.86
N PRO A 29 11.96 14.90 13.21
CA PRO A 29 11.84 13.44 13.24
C PRO A 29 13.03 12.76 12.55
N ASP A 30 13.38 11.56 13.02
CA ASP A 30 14.34 10.67 12.36
C ASP A 30 13.80 9.23 12.23
N PHE A 31 14.56 8.33 11.60
CA PHE A 31 14.09 6.97 11.32
C PHE A 31 13.87 6.12 12.58
N ASN A 32 14.51 6.44 13.71
CA ASN A 32 14.31 5.72 14.96
C ASN A 32 12.92 5.97 15.56
N ASP A 33 12.24 7.06 15.16
CA ASP A 33 10.89 7.37 15.60
C ASP A 33 9.83 6.51 14.92
N GLN A 34 10.12 5.94 13.74
CA GLN A 34 9.15 5.24 12.90
C GLN A 34 8.33 4.16 13.63
N PRO A 35 8.91 3.29 14.49
CA PRO A 35 8.15 2.29 15.24
C PRO A 35 7.09 2.90 16.17
N SER A 36 7.32 4.14 16.63
CA SER A 36 6.40 4.91 17.49
C SER A 36 5.41 5.77 16.69
N LEU A 37 5.46 5.73 15.35
CA LEU A 37 4.59 6.50 14.45
C LEU A 37 3.65 5.58 13.64
N PRO A 38 2.80 4.77 14.29
CA PRO A 38 1.96 3.80 13.60
C PRO A 38 0.90 4.43 12.69
N TYR A 39 0.37 5.61 13.04
CA TYR A 39 -0.66 6.28 12.24
C TYR A 39 -0.07 6.89 10.97
N ILE A 40 1.11 7.50 11.06
CA ILE A 40 1.85 7.97 9.88
C ILE A 40 2.19 6.79 8.96
N THR A 41 2.63 5.66 9.53
CA THR A 41 2.88 4.43 8.77
C THR A 41 1.60 3.93 8.07
N ALA A 42 0.46 3.98 8.77
CA ALA A 42 -0.84 3.61 8.23
C ALA A 42 -1.28 4.52 7.07
N ILE A 43 -1.06 5.84 7.18
CA ILE A 43 -1.33 6.82 6.11
C ILE A 43 -0.51 6.50 4.86
N LEU A 44 0.78 6.19 5.03
CA LEU A 44 1.66 5.86 3.90
C LEU A 44 1.21 4.57 3.19
N LYS A 45 0.87 3.53 3.96
CA LYS A 45 0.33 2.28 3.40
C LYS A 45 -0.97 2.51 2.67
N GLU A 46 -1.88 3.30 3.24
CA GLU A 46 -3.16 3.60 2.61
C GLU A 46 -3.00 4.44 1.35
N LEU A 47 -2.05 5.37 1.32
CA LEU A 47 -1.78 6.16 0.13
C LEU A 47 -1.35 5.30 -1.05
N LEU A 48 -0.43 4.35 -0.80
CA LEU A 48 0.06 3.44 -1.83
C LEU A 48 -0.99 2.43 -2.30
N ARG A 49 -1.91 2.02 -1.41
CA ARG A 49 -3.06 1.17 -1.78
C ARG A 49 -4.10 1.95 -2.58
N TRP A 50 -4.49 3.12 -2.08
CA TRP A 50 -5.59 3.93 -2.61
C TRP A 50 -5.25 4.50 -3.98
N GLN A 51 -4.02 4.98 -4.17
CA GLN A 51 -3.53 5.43 -5.47
C GLN A 51 -2.10 4.92 -5.69
N GLN A 52 -2.01 3.86 -6.49
CA GLN A 52 -0.74 3.36 -6.95
C GLN A 52 -0.08 4.39 -7.89
N VAL A 53 1.22 4.62 -7.66
CA VAL A 53 1.99 5.61 -8.43
C VAL A 53 2.23 5.14 -9.86
N ASP A 54 2.57 3.86 -10.01
CA ASP A 54 2.93 3.27 -11.30
C ASP A 54 1.75 2.52 -11.93
N THR A 55 1.50 2.79 -13.21
CA THR A 55 0.48 2.11 -14.01
C THR A 55 0.93 0.71 -14.45
N LEU A 56 2.23 0.50 -14.66
CA LEU A 56 2.85 -0.77 -15.03
C LEU A 56 4.05 -1.03 -14.12
N ALA A 57 4.30 -2.30 -13.79
CA ALA A 57 5.50 -2.70 -13.08
C ALA A 57 6.75 -2.56 -13.97
N VAL A 58 7.92 -2.60 -13.35
CA VAL A 58 9.20 -2.63 -14.08
C VAL A 58 9.23 -3.87 -14.98
N PRO A 59 9.59 -3.72 -16.29
CA PRO A 59 9.71 -4.87 -17.18
C PRO A 59 10.76 -5.88 -16.68
N HIS A 60 10.36 -7.13 -16.61
CA HIS A 60 11.25 -8.26 -16.34
C HIS A 60 11.53 -9.04 -17.62
N LYS A 61 12.63 -9.80 -17.65
CA LYS A 61 13.00 -10.65 -18.77
C LYS A 61 13.13 -12.10 -18.31
N LEU A 62 12.52 -13.02 -19.05
CA LEU A 62 12.65 -14.44 -18.79
C LEU A 62 14.08 -14.91 -19.02
N THR A 63 14.68 -15.55 -18.02
CA THR A 63 16.02 -16.15 -18.08
C THR A 63 16.01 -17.55 -18.70
N GLN A 64 14.85 -18.20 -18.75
CA GLN A 64 14.58 -19.51 -19.34
C GLN A 64 13.14 -19.57 -19.87
N ASP A 65 12.83 -20.60 -20.65
CA ASP A 65 11.47 -20.90 -21.08
C ASP A 65 10.58 -21.22 -19.86
N ASP A 66 9.31 -20.86 -19.90
CA ASP A 66 8.38 -21.08 -18.79
C ASP A 66 6.97 -21.44 -19.28
N VAL A 67 6.13 -21.97 -18.38
CA VAL A 67 4.70 -22.17 -18.61
C VAL A 67 3.91 -21.40 -17.55
N TYR A 68 3.15 -20.40 -17.98
CA TYR A 68 2.28 -19.62 -17.10
C TYR A 68 0.83 -19.73 -17.55
N ARG A 69 -0.04 -20.28 -16.70
CA ARG A 69 -1.49 -20.47 -16.96
C ARG A 69 -1.79 -21.12 -18.33
N GLY A 70 -0.99 -22.11 -18.72
CA GLY A 70 -1.10 -22.81 -20.01
C GLY A 70 -0.47 -22.10 -21.21
N TYR A 71 0.09 -20.90 -21.03
CA TYR A 71 0.87 -20.20 -22.05
C TYR A 71 2.36 -20.53 -21.91
N PHE A 72 3.07 -20.64 -23.03
CA PHE A 72 4.52 -20.91 -23.04
C PHE A 72 5.30 -19.68 -23.54
N PRO A 73 5.63 -18.71 -22.65
CA PRO A 73 6.55 -17.64 -22.99
C PRO A 73 7.99 -18.18 -23.10
N PRO A 74 8.69 -17.95 -24.23
CA PRO A 74 10.06 -18.39 -24.40
C PRO A 74 11.06 -17.54 -23.60
N LYS A 75 12.26 -18.09 -23.41
CA LYS A 75 13.42 -17.39 -22.87
C LYS A 75 13.64 -16.09 -23.63
N GLY A 76 13.84 -15.03 -22.87
CA GLY A 76 14.05 -13.69 -23.39
C GLY A 76 12.79 -12.87 -23.62
N SER A 77 11.59 -13.44 -23.44
CA SER A 77 10.35 -12.67 -23.39
C SER A 77 10.37 -11.60 -22.29
N THR A 78 9.82 -10.43 -22.61
CA THR A 78 9.59 -9.36 -21.65
C THR A 78 8.23 -9.56 -20.97
N VAL A 79 8.21 -9.57 -19.64
CA VAL A 79 6.98 -9.64 -18.83
C VAL A 79 6.82 -8.34 -18.08
N ILE A 80 5.65 -7.72 -18.22
CA ILE A 80 5.31 -6.47 -17.57
C ILE A 80 4.07 -6.73 -16.70
N GLY A 81 4.20 -6.51 -15.40
CA GLY A 81 3.08 -6.61 -14.47
C GLY A 81 2.09 -5.46 -14.70
N ASN A 82 0.81 -5.79 -14.86
CA ASN A 82 -0.24 -4.78 -14.98
C ASN A 82 -0.65 -4.28 -13.58
N SER A 83 0.11 -3.33 -13.07
CA SER A 83 -0.15 -2.65 -11.80
C SER A 83 -1.49 -1.91 -11.80
N TRP A 84 -1.91 -1.35 -12.95
CA TRP A 84 -3.20 -0.67 -13.08
C TRP A 84 -4.40 -1.59 -12.85
N SER A 85 -4.40 -2.77 -13.48
CA SER A 85 -5.42 -3.80 -13.23
C SER A 85 -5.36 -4.29 -11.78
N SER A 86 -4.16 -4.48 -11.23
CA SER A 86 -3.99 -4.81 -9.80
C SER A 86 -4.60 -3.76 -8.88
N SER A 87 -4.40 -2.47 -9.17
CA SER A 87 -5.01 -1.37 -8.41
C SER A 87 -6.54 -1.44 -8.48
N ARG A 88 -7.13 -1.57 -9.67
CA ARG A 88 -8.60 -1.56 -9.85
C ARG A 88 -9.29 -2.84 -9.37
N GLU A 89 -8.68 -4.00 -9.56
CA GLU A 89 -9.31 -5.30 -9.33
C GLU A 89 -8.92 -5.94 -8.00
N ILE A 90 -7.71 -5.66 -7.48
CA ILE A 90 -7.23 -6.27 -6.24
C ILE A 90 -7.28 -5.25 -5.11
N LEU A 91 -6.67 -4.07 -5.31
CA LEU A 91 -6.58 -3.05 -4.27
C LEU A 91 -7.90 -2.31 -4.02
N HIS A 92 -8.82 -2.35 -4.99
CA HIS A 92 -10.17 -1.80 -4.90
C HIS A 92 -11.28 -2.86 -4.81
N ASP A 93 -10.95 -4.14 -4.65
CA ASP A 93 -11.95 -5.18 -4.37
C ASP A 93 -12.55 -4.98 -2.98
N GLU A 94 -13.86 -4.73 -2.90
CA GLU A 94 -14.57 -4.50 -1.63
C GLU A 94 -14.63 -5.74 -0.73
N LYS A 95 -14.48 -6.96 -1.28
CA LYS A 95 -14.38 -8.17 -0.47
C LYS A 95 -13.07 -8.18 0.33
N THR A 96 -12.00 -7.72 -0.29
CA THR A 96 -10.69 -7.61 0.33
C THR A 96 -10.58 -6.33 1.16
N TYR A 97 -10.99 -5.18 0.64
CA TYR A 97 -10.88 -3.87 1.26
C TYR A 97 -12.26 -3.20 1.39
N PRO A 98 -12.97 -3.37 2.53
CA PRO A 98 -14.23 -2.67 2.75
C PRO A 98 -14.06 -1.15 2.59
N ASN A 99 -15.01 -0.51 1.91
CA ASN A 99 -14.96 0.89 1.48
C ASN A 99 -13.65 1.19 0.72
N ALA A 100 -13.31 0.39 -0.30
CA ALA A 100 -11.99 0.41 -0.93
C ALA A 100 -11.63 1.77 -1.55
N HIS A 101 -12.64 2.51 -2.01
CA HIS A 101 -12.48 3.84 -2.59
C HIS A 101 -12.35 4.96 -1.55
N ALA A 102 -12.68 4.71 -0.28
CA ALA A 102 -12.44 5.65 0.79
C ALA A 102 -10.97 5.59 1.23
N PHE A 103 -10.39 6.76 1.47
CA PHE A 103 -9.07 6.88 2.04
C PHE A 103 -9.18 6.74 3.57
N THR A 104 -8.88 5.54 4.09
CA THR A 104 -9.08 5.20 5.51
C THR A 104 -7.80 4.58 6.09
N PRO A 105 -6.86 5.38 6.60
CA PRO A 105 -5.61 4.89 7.20
C PRO A 105 -5.83 3.87 8.31
N GLU A 106 -6.89 4.02 9.09
CA GLU A 106 -7.24 3.18 10.25
C GLU A 106 -7.38 1.71 9.87
N ARG A 107 -7.60 1.37 8.59
CA ARG A 107 -7.64 -0.02 8.12
C ARG A 107 -6.32 -0.78 8.33
N TRP A 108 -5.21 -0.06 8.46
CA TRP A 108 -3.88 -0.61 8.70
C TRP A 108 -3.51 -0.63 10.18
N LEU A 109 -4.45 -0.27 11.05
CA LEU A 109 -4.28 -0.30 12.49
C LEU A 109 -5.09 -1.44 13.11
N THR A 110 -4.54 -2.01 14.17
CA THR A 110 -5.26 -2.88 15.09
C THR A 110 -6.12 -2.04 16.06
N PRO A 111 -7.07 -2.64 16.80
CA PRO A 111 -7.91 -1.90 17.76
C PRO A 111 -7.12 -1.16 18.86
N ASP A 112 -5.92 -1.62 19.18
CA ASP A 112 -4.96 -1.00 20.11
C ASP A 112 -4.06 0.07 19.44
N GLY A 113 -4.30 0.40 18.17
CA GLY A 113 -3.61 1.48 17.45
C GLY A 113 -2.23 1.10 16.92
N GLN A 114 -1.87 -0.19 16.94
CA GLN A 114 -0.60 -0.70 16.41
C GLN A 114 -0.72 -1.07 14.92
N PRO A 115 0.40 -1.17 14.17
CA PRO A 115 0.34 -1.56 12.77
C PRO A 115 -0.21 -2.99 12.61
N GLY A 116 -1.35 -3.13 11.96
CA GLY A 116 -1.92 -4.42 11.57
C GLY A 116 -1.30 -4.94 10.27
N VAL A 117 -1.09 -6.25 10.20
CA VAL A 117 -0.71 -6.92 8.95
C VAL A 117 -1.96 -7.58 8.36
N ARG A 118 -2.53 -6.97 7.32
CA ARG A 118 -3.53 -7.65 6.49
C ARG A 118 -2.81 -8.23 5.27
N LEU A 119 -2.29 -9.45 5.41
CA LEU A 119 -1.80 -10.18 4.24
C LEU A 119 -3.02 -10.55 3.40
N TYR A 120 -3.09 -10.02 2.18
CA TYR A 120 -3.95 -10.63 1.16
C TYR A 120 -3.52 -12.09 1.03
N ARG A 121 -4.41 -13.02 1.42
CA ARG A 121 -4.25 -14.44 1.18
C ARG A 121 -5.11 -14.75 -0.04
N PRO A 122 -4.52 -15.01 -1.23
CA PRO A 122 -5.31 -15.51 -2.33
C PRO A 122 -6.00 -16.80 -1.88
N ALA A 123 -7.23 -17.04 -2.36
CA ALA A 123 -7.79 -18.39 -2.28
C ALA A 123 -6.77 -19.36 -2.89
N ALA A 124 -6.59 -20.52 -2.28
CA ALA A 124 -5.52 -21.49 -2.57
C ALA A 124 -5.51 -22.05 -4.01
N ASP A 125 -6.39 -21.57 -4.88
CA ASP A 125 -6.66 -22.08 -6.21
C ASP A 125 -6.13 -21.14 -7.33
N ALA A 126 -5.31 -20.16 -6.97
CA ALA A 126 -4.68 -19.23 -7.92
C ALA A 126 -3.17 -19.52 -8.08
N VAL A 127 -2.82 -20.76 -8.43
CA VAL A 127 -1.51 -21.13 -8.99
C VAL A 127 -1.73 -22.04 -10.19
#